data_AF-A0ABD7MKG7-F1
#
_entry.id   AF-A0ABD7MKG7-F1
#
_cell.length_a   1.000
_cell.length_b   1.000
_cell.length_c   1.000
_cell.angle_alpha   90.00
_cell.angle_beta   90.00
_cell.angle_gamma   90.00
#
_symmetry.space_group_name_H-M   'P 1'
#
loop_
_entity.id
_entity.type
_entity.pdbx_description
1 polymer ?
#
loop_
_entity_poly.entity_id
_entity_poly.type
_entity_poly.pdbx_seq_one_letter_code
_entity_poly.pdbx_strand_id
1 'polypeptide(L)' 'MKKVTLKERKHHVVTARLNDDQVLVLNQLISSGKVQKDSLSACVQYLINQYMILQGGGNEE' A
#
# COMPACT_ATOMS: atom_id res chain seq x y z
N MET A 1 11.08 -2.69 26.51
CA MET A 1 10.37 -1.44 26.18
C MET A 1 9.61 -1.65 24.88
N LYS A 2 8.27 -1.54 24.87
CA LYS A 2 7.50 -1.61 23.61
C LYS A 2 7.81 -0.34 22.80
N LYS A 3 8.40 -0.48 21.61
CA LYS A 3 8.54 0.65 20.67
C LYS A 3 7.14 1.16 20.36
N VAL A 4 6.80 2.34 20.89
CA VAL A 4 5.62 3.08 20.46
C VAL A 4 5.96 3.64 19.10
N THR A 5 5.61 2.91 18.04
CA THR A 5 5.71 3.46 16.69
C THR A 5 4.67 4.57 16.60
N LEU A 6 5.11 5.84 16.63
CA LEU A 6 4.24 6.98 16.39
C LEU A 6 3.54 6.71 15.05
N LYS A 7 2.20 6.61 15.06
CA LYS A 7 1.43 6.56 13.82
C LYS A 7 1.67 7.88 13.10
N GLU A 8 2.46 7.86 12.04
CA GLU A 8 2.55 8.99 11.13
C GLU A 8 1.14 9.36 10.65
N ARG A 9 0.80 10.64 10.78
CA ARG A 9 -0.46 11.14 10.28
C ARG A 9 -0.36 11.22 8.76
N LYS A 10 -1.30 10.58 8.07
CA LYS A 10 -1.45 10.67 6.61
C LYS A 10 -2.24 11.94 6.29
N HIS A 11 -1.60 12.92 5.65
CA HIS A 11 -2.20 14.23 5.37
C HIS A 11 -2.71 14.39 3.92
N HIS A 12 -2.28 13.52 3.01
CA HIS A 12 -2.63 13.59 1.60
C HIS A 12 -3.67 12.52 1.25
N VAL A 13 -4.73 12.95 0.57
CA VAL A 13 -5.80 12.08 0.07
C VAL A 13 -5.80 12.14 -1.45
N VAL A 14 -5.88 10.97 -2.08
CA VAL A 14 -5.98 10.84 -3.53
C VAL A 14 -7.23 10.03 -3.84
N THR A 15 -7.98 10.44 -4.85
CA THR A 15 -9.13 9.70 -5.39
C THR A 15 -8.75 9.17 -6.77
N ALA A 16 -9.04 7.89 -7.03
CA ALA A 16 -8.81 7.26 -8.32
C ALA A 16 -10.10 6.60 -8.81
N ARG A 17 -10.34 6.63 -10.13
CA ARG A 17 -11.37 5.83 -10.78
C ARG A 17 -10.73 4.54 -11.25
N LEU A 18 -11.33 3.42 -10.86
CA LEU A 18 -10.87 2.07 -11.20
C LEU A 18 -12.00 1.34 -11.92
N ASN A 19 -11.63 0.41 -12.80
CA ASN A 19 -12.57 -0.55 -13.36
C ASN A 19 -12.75 -1.78 -12.44
N ASP A 20 -13.70 -2.64 -12.78
CA ASP A 20 -14.05 -3.80 -11.96
C ASP A 20 -12.88 -4.79 -11.82
N ASP A 21 -12.12 -5.02 -12.89
CA ASP A 21 -10.96 -5.92 -12.88
C ASP A 21 -9.85 -5.42 -11.94
N GLN A 22 -9.59 -4.11 -11.94
CA GLN A 22 -8.63 -3.48 -11.03
C GLN A 22 -9.07 -3.63 -9.58
N VAL A 23 -10.36 -3.43 -9.30
CA VAL A 23 -10.92 -3.61 -7.95
C VAL A 23 -10.83 -5.07 -7.51
N LEU A 24 -11.12 -6.02 -8.42
CA LEU A 24 -11.01 -7.46 -8.14
C LEU A 24 -9.59 -7.85 -7.74
N VAL A 25 -8.57 -7.39 -8.47
CA VAL A 25 -7.16 -7.67 -8.16
C VAL A 25 -6.77 -7.11 -6.79
N LEU A 26 -7.20 -5.89 -6.46
CA LEU A 26 -6.93 -5.28 -5.16
C LEU A 26 -7.60 -6.08 -4.02
N ASN A 27 -8.84 -6.53 -4.20
CA ASN A 27 -9.54 -7.34 -3.21
C ASN A 27 -8.86 -8.70 -3.00
N GLN A 28 -8.42 -9.36 -4.07
CA GLN A 28 -7.66 -10.62 -3.96
C GLN A 28 -6.35 -10.42 -3.18
N LEU A 29 -5.65 -9.30 -3.40
CA LEU A 29 -4.43 -8.99 -2.67
C LEU A 29 -4.70 -8.75 -1.17
N ILE A 30 -5.81 -8.08 -0.84
CA ILE A 30 -6.25 -7.90 0.54
C ILE A 30 -6.56 -9.27 1.19
N SER A 31 -7.33 -10.13 0.51
CA SER A 31 -7.67 -11.47 0.99
C SER A 31 -6.45 -12.38 1.18
N SER A 32 -5.33 -12.11 0.51
CA SER A 32 -4.08 -12.87 0.68
C SER A 32 -3.38 -12.67 2.03
N GLY A 33 -3.85 -11.71 2.85
CA GLY A 33 -3.26 -11.40 4.16
C GLY A 33 -1.95 -10.60 4.11
N LYS A 34 -1.47 -10.23 2.92
CA LYS A 34 -0.27 -9.40 2.74
C LYS A 34 -0.46 -7.93 3.15
N VAL A 35 -1.71 -7.46 3.19
CA VAL A 35 -2.06 -6.10 3.55
C VAL A 35 -2.44 -6.05 5.03
N GLN A 36 -1.77 -5.20 5.83
CA GLN A 36 -2.01 -5.10 7.28
C GLN A 36 -3.43 -4.66 7.68
N LYS A 37 -4.16 -4.04 6.74
CA LYS A 37 -5.54 -3.58 6.96
C LYS A 37 -6.40 -3.98 5.78
N ASP A 38 -7.61 -4.42 6.07
CA ASP A 38 -8.63 -4.80 5.11
C ASP A 38 -9.26 -3.56 4.46
N SER A 39 -8.48 -2.85 3.64
CA SER A 39 -8.96 -1.67 2.89
C SER A 39 -8.18 -1.45 1.59
N LEU A 40 -8.88 -0.95 0.57
CA LEU A 40 -8.28 -0.56 -0.71
C LEU A 40 -7.15 0.47 -0.53
N SER A 41 -7.33 1.44 0.37
CA SER A 41 -6.31 2.44 0.67
C SER A 41 -5.02 1.85 1.27
N ALA A 42 -5.14 0.82 2.11
CA ALA A 42 -3.99 0.12 2.65
C ALA A 42 -3.32 -0.77 1.60
N CYS A 43 -4.11 -1.39 0.72
CA CYS A 43 -3.63 -2.17 -0.40
C CYS A 43 -2.84 -1.31 -1.40
N VAL A 44 -3.38 -0.14 -1.78
CA VAL A 44 -2.69 0.82 -2.65
C VAL A 44 -1.39 1.32 -2.01
N GLN A 45 -1.41 1.65 -0.71
CA GLN A 45 -0.19 2.03 0.02
C GLN A 45 0.84 0.90 -0.01
N TYR A 46 0.42 -0.35 0.21
CA TYR A 46 1.30 -1.51 0.15
C TYR A 46 1.99 -1.60 -1.22
N LEU A 47 1.22 -1.47 -2.31
CA LEU A 47 1.76 -1.49 -3.67
C LEU A 47 2.74 -0.34 -3.95
N ILE A 48 2.40 0.90 -3.54
CA ILE A 48 3.29 2.06 -3.66
C ILE A 48 4.60 1.79 -2.90
N ASN A 49 4.53 1.29 -1.67
CA ASN A 49 5.71 0.99 -0.87
C ASN A 49 6.56 -0.12 -1.53
N GLN A 50 5.93 -1.18 -2.05
CA GLN A 50 6.65 -2.23 -2.78
C GLN A 50 7.37 -1.65 -4.00
N TYR A 51 6.71 -0.81 -4.80
CA TYR A 51 7.33 -0.16 -5.95
C TYR A 51 8.51 0.72 -5.54
N MET A 52 8.35 1.57 -4.53
CA MET A 52 9.41 2.45 -4.02
C MET A 52 10.61 1.67 -3.49
N ILE A 53 10.40 0.54 -2.81
CA ILE A 53 11.49 -0.31 -2.32
C ILE A 53 12.21 -1.00 -3.49
N LEU A 54 11.46 -1.54 -4.45
CA LEU A 54 12.02 -2.27 -5.59
C LEU A 54 12.76 -1.35 -6.57
N GLN A 55 12.33 -0.10 -6.70
CA GLN A 55 12.99 0.92 -7.55
C GLN A 55 14.08 1.70 -6.79
N GLY A 56 13.96 1.81 -5.47
CA GLY A 56 14.93 2.48 -4.60
C GLY A 56 16.12 1.62 -4.18
N GLY A 57 16.09 0.32 -4.49
CA GLY A 57 17.22 -0.61 -4.26
C GLY A 57 18.14 -0.77 -5.48
N GLY A 58 18.00 0.05 -6.52
CA GLY A 58 18.70 -0.13 -7.79
C GLY A 58 18.99 1.16 -8.56
N ASN A 59 19.18 2.29 -7.88
CA ASN A 59 19.72 3.51 -8.49
C ASN A 59 20.85 4.07 -7.61
N GLU A 60 21.94 3.30 -7.52
CA GLU A 60 23.29 3.83 -7.39
C GLU A 60 23.98 3.59 -8.75
N GLU A 61 23.74 4.49 -9.71
CA GLU A 61 24.62 4.74 -10.86
C GLU A 61 24.89 6.24 -10.96
#